data_AF-A0A971BCV9-F1
#
_entry.id   AF-A0A971BCV9-F1
#
_cell.length_a   1.000
_cell.length_b   1.000
_cell.length_c   1.000
_cell.angle_alpha   90.00
_cell.angle_beta   90.00
_cell.angle_gamma   90.00
#
_symmetry.space_group_name_H-M   'P 1'
#
loop_
_entity.id
_entity.type
_entity.pdbx_description
1 polymer ?
#
loop_
_entity_poly.entity_id
_entity_poly.type
_entity_poly.pdbx_seq_one_letter_code
_entity_poly.pdbx_strand_id
1 'polypeptide(L)'
;MSPARSRIAVLALLYAGALAISAFTLRRGGAEFDEGIVLAAAARIADGQVPYADFAWPYGPGHGYLLGWSFDLFGPSLIGWRIVRSLADAAVAVAVFALARRGG
;
A
#
# COMPACT_ATOMS: atom_id res chain seq x y z
N MET A 1 2.15 30.15 -14.01
CA MET A 1 1.75 29.50 -12.73
C MET A 1 2.84 29.75 -11.69
N SER A 2 2.50 29.94 -10.41
CA SER A 2 3.55 30.11 -9.38
C SER A 2 4.40 28.84 -9.26
N PRO A 3 5.69 28.93 -8.89
CA PRO A 3 6.58 27.76 -8.77
C PRO A 3 6.02 26.65 -7.88
N ALA A 4 5.34 27.04 -6.79
CA ALA A 4 4.66 26.12 -5.90
C ALA A 4 3.52 25.36 -6.58
N ARG A 5 2.70 26.04 -7.39
CA ARG A 5 1.59 25.43 -8.13
C ARG A 5 2.09 24.44 -9.18
N SER A 6 3.19 24.75 -9.87
CA SER A 6 3.82 23.84 -10.83
C SER A 6 4.37 22.59 -10.15
N ARG A 7 4.99 22.73 -8.96
CA ARG A 7 5.49 21.59 -8.18
C ARG A 7 4.36 20.66 -7.74
N ILE A 8 3.28 21.20 -7.20
CA ILE A 8 2.12 20.40 -6.77
C ILE A 8 1.54 19.63 -7.96
N ALA A 9 1.41 20.27 -9.13
CA ALA A 9 0.92 19.62 -10.34
C ALA A 9 1.82 18.44 -10.75
N VAL A 10 3.14 18.59 -10.71
CA VAL A 10 4.08 17.50 -11.01
C VAL A 10 3.94 16.34 -10.04
N LEU A 11 3.87 16.60 -8.73
CA LEU A 11 3.71 15.54 -7.73
C LEU A 11 2.36 14.83 -7.87
N ALA A 12 1.29 15.58 -8.15
CA ALA A 12 -0.04 15.02 -8.38
C ALA A 12 -0.09 14.14 -9.63
N LEU A 13 0.52 14.58 -10.74
CA LEU A 13 0.62 13.79 -11.97
C LEU A 13 1.45 12.52 -11.76
N LEU A 14 2.56 12.62 -11.04
CA LEU A 14 3.39 11.46 -10.70
C LEU A 14 2.62 10.45 -9.85
N TYR A 15 1.94 10.93 -8.80
CA TYR A 15 1.11 10.09 -7.95
C TYR A 15 0.01 9.40 -8.77
N ALA A 16 -0.73 10.17 -9.58
CA ALA A 16 -1.81 9.63 -10.41
C ALA A 16 -1.31 8.61 -11.44
N GLY A 17 -0.17 8.86 -12.07
CA GLY A 17 0.45 7.94 -13.01
C GLY A 17 0.93 6.64 -12.35
N ALA A 18 1.63 6.75 -11.22
CA ALA A 18 2.08 5.59 -10.44
C ALA A 18 0.89 4.77 -9.91
N LEU A 19 -0.15 5.45 -9.42
CA LEU A 19 -1.39 4.81 -8.97
C LEU A 19 -2.07 4.07 -10.12
N ALA A 20 -2.21 4.69 -11.30
CA ALA A 20 -2.85 4.05 -12.45
C ALA A 20 -2.08 2.80 -12.92
N ILE A 21 -0.75 2.86 -12.91
CA ILE A 21 0.12 1.73 -13.27
C ILE A 21 -0.01 0.60 -12.24
N SER A 22 0.10 0.90 -10.94
CA SER A 22 -0.01 -0.14 -9.90
C SER A 22 -1.43 -0.71 -9.84
N ALA A 23 -2.45 0.15 -9.93
CA ALA A 23 -3.85 -0.28 -9.88
C ALA A 23 -4.27 -1.14 -11.07
N PHE A 24 -3.52 -1.13 -12.17
CA PHE A 24 -3.74 -2.06 -13.29
C PHE A 24 -3.67 -3.53 -12.85
N THR A 25 -2.88 -3.85 -11.82
CA THR A 25 -2.77 -5.23 -11.30
C THR A 25 -4.03 -5.74 -10.62
N LEU A 26 -4.98 -4.87 -10.24
CA LEU A 26 -6.27 -5.30 -9.71
C LEU A 26 -7.03 -6.19 -10.71
N ARG A 27 -6.74 -6.06 -12.01
CA ARG A 27 -7.34 -6.88 -13.07
C ARG A 27 -6.79 -8.30 -13.16
N ARG A 28 -5.73 -8.63 -12.42
CA ARG A 28 -5.13 -9.97 -12.43
C ARG A 28 -5.97 -10.94 -11.60
N GLY A 29 -6.43 -12.03 -12.21
CA GLY A 29 -7.36 -13.00 -11.60
C GLY A 29 -6.74 -14.08 -10.69
N GLY A 30 -5.49 -13.93 -10.24
CA GLY A 30 -4.81 -14.89 -9.36
C GLY A 30 -4.13 -14.20 -8.19
N ALA A 31 -4.01 -14.91 -7.06
CA ALA A 31 -3.26 -14.43 -5.92
C ALA A 31 -1.76 -14.57 -6.19
N GLU A 32 -0.98 -13.49 -6.04
CA GLU A 32 0.48 -13.60 -6.01
C GLU A 32 0.90 -14.34 -4.74
N PHE A 33 2.03 -15.07 -4.77
CA PHE A 33 2.42 -16.00 -3.71
C PHE A 33 2.36 -15.39 -2.29
N ASP A 34 2.83 -14.15 -2.16
CA ASP A 34 2.88 -13.46 -0.86
C ASP A 34 1.52 -12.90 -0.40
N GLU A 35 0.53 -12.76 -1.29
CA GLU A 35 -0.78 -12.20 -0.93
C GLU A 35 -1.49 -13.06 0.12
N GLY A 36 -1.34 -14.38 0.05
CA GLY A 36 -1.94 -15.30 1.02
C GLY A 36 -1.37 -15.12 2.43
N ILE A 37 -0.05 -14.94 2.56
CA ILE A 37 0.62 -14.71 3.84
C ILE A 37 0.13 -13.40 4.45
N VAL A 38 0.02 -12.35 3.64
CA VAL A 38 -0.39 -11.02 4.11
C VAL A 38 -1.87 -11.00 4.52
N LEU A 39 -2.75 -11.62 3.74
CA LEU A 39 -4.18 -11.71 4.05
C LEU A 39 -4.42 -12.57 5.30
N ALA A 40 -3.66 -13.64 5.50
CA ALA A 40 -3.74 -14.45 6.71
C ALA A 40 -3.35 -13.66 7.96
N ALA A 41 -2.28 -12.86 7.88
CA ALA A 41 -1.90 -11.98 8.99
C ALA A 41 -2.95 -10.90 9.26
N ALA A 42 -3.53 -10.29 8.21
CA ALA A 42 -4.59 -9.30 8.37
C ALA A 42 -5.83 -9.87 9.07
N ALA A 43 -6.26 -11.08 8.71
CA ALA A 43 -7.36 -11.76 9.38
C ALA A 43 -7.09 -11.96 10.88
N ARG A 44 -5.89 -12.43 11.23
CA ARG A 44 -5.50 -12.62 12.64
C ARG A 44 -5.45 -11.31 13.41
N ILE A 45 -4.97 -10.23 12.79
CA ILE A 45 -4.91 -8.90 13.40
C ILE A 45 -6.31 -8.32 13.62
N ALA A 46 -7.21 -8.48 12.65
CA ALA A 46 -8.63 -8.09 12.78
C ALA A 46 -9.32 -8.86 13.92
N ASP A 47 -8.91 -10.11 14.17
CA ASP A 47 -9.35 -10.91 15.32
C ASP A 47 -8.65 -10.51 16.65
N GLY A 48 -7.87 -9.41 16.66
CA GLY A 48 -7.22 -8.86 17.85
C GLY A 48 -5.85 -9.44 18.19
N GLN A 49 -5.26 -10.25 17.32
CA GLN A 49 -3.92 -10.83 17.56
C GLN A 49 -2.80 -9.85 17.18
N VAL A 50 -1.69 -9.94 17.90
CA VAL A 50 -0.51 -9.08 17.76
C VAL A 50 0.61 -9.82 17.03
N PRO A 51 1.14 -9.30 15.91
CA PRO A 51 2.29 -9.89 15.22
C PRO A 51 3.49 -10.05 16.16
N TYR A 52 4.24 -11.15 16.00
CA TYR A 52 5.37 -11.59 16.82
C TYR A 52 5.05 -12.03 18.25
N ALA A 53 3.93 -11.58 18.83
CA ALA A 53 3.47 -12.05 20.14
C ALA A 53 2.59 -13.30 20.00
N ASP A 54 1.57 -13.25 19.14
CA ASP A 54 0.58 -14.30 18.97
C ASP A 54 0.82 -15.16 17.72
N PHE A 55 1.60 -14.66 16.76
CA PHE A 55 1.97 -15.39 15.55
C PHE A 55 3.26 -14.89 14.91
N ALA A 56 3.95 -15.79 14.19
CA ALA A 56 5.16 -15.46 13.45
C ALA A 56 4.84 -14.62 12.21
N TRP A 57 5.60 -13.56 11.99
CA TRP A 57 5.42 -12.62 10.88
C TRP A 57 6.80 -12.26 10.29
N PRO A 58 7.03 -12.44 8.97
CA PRO A 58 8.37 -12.25 8.40
C PRO A 58 8.66 -10.80 8.00
N TYR A 59 7.67 -9.92 7.97
CA TYR A 59 7.82 -8.50 7.58
C TYR A 59 7.74 -7.59 8.80
N GLY A 60 7.88 -6.27 8.61
CA GLY A 60 7.57 -5.28 9.66
C GLY A 60 6.07 -5.22 10.00
N PRO A 61 5.70 -4.77 11.22
CA PRO A 61 4.32 -4.89 11.71
C PRO A 61 3.35 -3.90 11.06
N GLY A 62 3.83 -2.71 10.66
CA GLY A 62 2.96 -1.63 10.17
C GLY A 62 2.11 -2.02 8.97
N HIS A 63 2.65 -2.85 8.09
CA HIS A 63 1.96 -3.36 6.92
C HIS A 63 0.78 -4.29 7.29
N GLY A 64 1.01 -5.20 8.22
CA GLY A 64 -0.02 -6.11 8.72
C GLY A 64 -1.15 -5.35 9.42
N TYR A 65 -0.82 -4.37 10.26
CA TYR A 65 -1.83 -3.55 10.95
C TYR A 65 -2.67 -2.70 10.02
N LEU A 66 -2.06 -2.07 9.01
CA LEU A 66 -2.80 -1.30 8.02
C LEU A 66 -3.81 -2.19 7.28
N LEU A 67 -3.45 -3.45 7.02
CA LEU A 67 -4.34 -4.38 6.35
C LEU A 67 -5.41 -4.97 7.28
N GLY A 68 -5.06 -5.31 8.52
CA GLY A 68 -6.02 -5.73 9.54
C GLY A 68 -7.11 -4.68 9.75
N TRP A 69 -6.74 -3.40 9.84
CA TRP A 69 -7.70 -2.30 9.91
C TRP A 69 -8.62 -2.22 8.68
N SER A 70 -8.11 -2.53 7.47
CA SER A 70 -8.95 -2.59 6.28
C SER A 70 -9.96 -3.75 6.33
N PHE A 71 -9.59 -4.86 6.97
CA PHE A 71 -10.48 -6.00 7.17
C PHE A 71 -11.59 -5.65 8.19
N ASP A 72 -11.27 -4.89 9.23
CA ASP A 72 -12.29 -4.40 10.18
C ASP A 72 -13.33 -3.50 9.50
N LEU A 73 -12.89 -2.67 8.54
CA LEU A 73 -13.77 -1.72 7.84
C LEU A 73 -14.58 -2.34 6.70
N PHE A 74 -13.97 -3.23 5.92
CA PHE A 74 -14.53 -3.69 4.65
C PHE A 74 -14.75 -5.21 4.58
N GLY A 75 -14.36 -5.93 5.63
CA GLY A 75 -14.29 -7.39 5.65
C GLY A 75 -13.09 -7.94 4.86
N PRO A 76 -12.91 -9.27 4.87
CA PRO A 76 -11.83 -9.92 4.13
C PRO A 76 -11.91 -9.65 2.62
N SER A 77 -10.89 -8.98 2.06
CA SER A 77 -10.92 -8.57 0.66
C SER A 77 -9.53 -8.51 0.02
N LEU A 78 -9.34 -9.32 -1.03
CA LEU A 78 -8.15 -9.26 -1.89
C LEU A 78 -8.08 -7.92 -2.64
N ILE A 79 -9.22 -7.37 -3.06
CA ILE A 79 -9.27 -6.09 -3.74
C ILE A 79 -8.91 -4.95 -2.78
N GLY A 80 -9.38 -5.01 -1.53
CA GLY A 80 -9.02 -4.04 -0.49
C GLY A 80 -7.51 -3.97 -0.28
N TRP A 81 -6.87 -5.13 -0.17
CA TRP A 81 -5.41 -5.25 -0.14
C TRP A 81 -4.73 -4.55 -1.33
N ARG A 82 -5.17 -4.85 -2.55
CA ARG A 82 -4.56 -4.29 -3.76
C ARG A 82 -4.76 -2.78 -3.89
N ILE A 83 -5.87 -2.25 -3.39
CA ILE A 83 -6.08 -0.80 -3.29
C ILE A 83 -5.06 -0.18 -2.35
N VAL A 84 -4.92 -0.70 -1.13
CA VAL A 84 -3.96 -0.20 -0.13
C VAL A 84 -2.54 -0.24 -0.69
N ARG A 85 -2.15 -1.36 -1.31
CA ARG A 85 -0.85 -1.51 -1.96
C ARG A 85 -0.62 -0.46 -3.06
N SER A 86 -1.61 -0.27 -3.94
CA SER A 86 -1.48 0.68 -5.06
C SER A 86 -1.34 2.14 -4.59
N LEU A 87 -2.04 2.51 -3.50
CA LEU A 87 -1.88 3.81 -2.86
C LEU A 87 -0.48 3.98 -2.25
N ALA A 88 0.04 2.93 -1.60
CA ALA A 88 1.39 2.93 -1.05
C ALA A 88 2.46 3.06 -2.15
N ASP A 89 2.34 2.32 -3.26
CA ASP A 89 3.26 2.39 -4.40
C ASP A 89 3.33 3.81 -4.99
N ALA A 90 2.17 4.45 -5.15
CA ALA A 90 2.08 5.83 -5.64
C ALA A 90 2.72 6.84 -4.68
N ALA A 91 2.54 6.65 -3.36
CA ALA A 91 3.18 7.47 -2.34
C ALA A 91 4.71 7.29 -2.35
N VAL A 92 5.20 6.06 -2.51
CA VAL A 92 6.64 5.75 -2.62
C VAL A 92 7.23 6.42 -3.86
N ALA A 93 6.57 6.37 -5.01
CA ALA A 93 7.03 7.04 -6.22
C ALA A 93 7.24 8.55 -6.02
N VAL A 94 6.28 9.21 -5.36
CA VAL A 94 6.37 10.64 -5.00
C VAL A 94 7.51 10.89 -4.00
N ALA A 95 7.64 10.05 -2.98
CA ALA A 95 8.68 10.18 -1.97
C ALA A 95 10.09 10.05 -2.58
N VAL A 96 10.31 9.02 -3.41
CA VAL A 96 11.57 8.79 -4.13
C VAL A 96 11.91 9.98 -5.02
N PHE A 97 10.94 10.48 -5.82
CA PHE A 97 11.15 11.65 -6.65
C PHE A 97 11.53 12.89 -5.82
N ALA A 98 10.82 13.14 -4.71
CA ALA A 98 11.09 14.28 -3.84
C ALA A 98 12.47 14.21 -3.17
N LEU A 99 12.91 13.01 -2.77
CA LEU A 99 14.24 12.79 -2.19
C LEU A 99 15.34 12.93 -3.25
N ALA A 100 15.15 12.34 -4.43
CA ALA A 100 16.11 12.43 -5.53
C ALA A 100 16.35 13.89 -5.97
N ARG A 101 15.31 14.72 -5.98
CA ARG A 101 15.45 16.17 -6.28
C ARG A 101 16.08 16.99 -5.17
N ARG A 102 16.19 16.47 -3.94
CA ARG A 102 16.88 17.16 -2.83
C ARG A 102 18.37 16.86 -2.79
N GLY A 103 18.77 15.66 -3.25
CA GLY A 103 20.16 15.21 -3.23
C GLY A 103 20.96 15.51 -4.49
N GLY A 104 20.34 16.09 -5.52
CA GLY A 104 20.98 16.54 -6.75
C GLY A 104 21.01 18.06 -6.88
#